data_AF-A0A497MBX9-F1
#
_entry.id   AF-A0A497MBX9-F1
#
_cell.length_a   1.000
_cell.length_b   1.000
_cell.length_c   1.000
_cell.angle_alpha   90.00
_cell.angle_beta   90.00
_cell.angle_gamma   90.00
#
_symmetry.space_group_name_H-M   'P 1'
#
loop_
_entity.id
_entity.type
_entity.pdbx_description
1 polymer ?
#
loop_
_entity_poly.entity_id
_entity_poly.type
_entity_poly.pdbx_seq_one_letter_code
_entity_poly.pdbx_strand_id
1 'polypeptide(L)' 'MKPGAEGDAVILELEEGRFDFRDPLNEEGTGTKKLNPVAVVKNGEVISADPRILRKPINR' A
#
# COMPACT_ATOMS: atom_id res chain seq x y z
N MET A 1 -9.60 7.85 9.12
CA MET A 1 -10.52 6.90 9.80
C MET A 1 -11.17 7.62 10.97
N LYS A 2 -12.46 7.39 11.23
CA LYS A 2 -13.15 7.96 12.41
C LYS A 2 -13.15 6.93 13.55
N PRO A 3 -13.06 7.34 14.82
CA PRO A 3 -13.30 6.43 15.94
C PRO A 3 -14.64 5.69 15.78
N GLY A 4 -14.64 4.39 16.05
CA GLY A 4 -15.82 3.52 15.89
C GLY A 4 -16.09 3.03 14.46
N ALA A 5 -15.25 3.36 13.47
CA ALA A 5 -15.29 2.70 12.17
C ALA A 5 -14.82 1.23 12.27
N GLU A 6 -15.40 0.37 11.43
CA GLU A 6 -14.88 -1.00 11.23
C GLU A 6 -13.39 -0.93 10.86
N GLY A 7 -12.61 -1.87 11.40
CA GLY A 7 -11.15 -1.90 11.31
C GLY A 7 -10.63 -2.32 9.94
N ASP A 8 -11.19 -1.73 8.88
CA ASP A 8 -10.85 -2.00 7.50
C ASP A 8 -9.94 -0.91 6.96
N ALA A 9 -8.77 -1.31 6.49
CA ALA A 9 -7.79 -0.38 5.94
C ALA A 9 -6.87 -1.08 4.93
N VAL A 10 -6.37 -0.29 3.98
CA VAL A 10 -5.22 -0.67 3.16
C VAL A 10 -4.09 0.28 3.50
N ILE A 11 -2.93 -0.29 3.83
CA ILE A 11 -1.71 0.45 4.09
C ILE A 11 -0.94 0.50 2.78
N LEU A 12 -0.64 1.72 2.32
CA LEU A 12 0.12 1.99 1.10
C LEU A 12 1.40 2.74 1.47
N GLU A 13 2.50 2.36 0.85
CA GLU A 13 3.74 3.13 0.83
C GLU A 13 3.70 4.05 -0.39
N LEU A 14 3.97 5.34 -0.16
CA LEU A 14 4.12 6.32 -1.22
C LEU A 14 5.60 6.45 -1.57
N GLU A 15 5.94 6.07 -2.79
CA GLU A 15 7.28 6.23 -3.34
C GLU A 15 7.29 7.48 -4.24
N GLU A 16 8.19 8.41 -3.97
CA GLU A 16 8.41 9.58 -4.83
C GLU A 16 9.53 9.30 -5.84
N GLY A 17 9.35 9.71 -7.09
CA GLY A 17 10.31 9.40 -8.14
C GLY A 17 9.72 9.59 -9.53
N ARG A 18 10.44 9.17 -10.57
CA ARG A 18 9.92 9.15 -11.94
C ARG A 18 9.54 7.72 -12.30
N PHE A 19 8.28 7.49 -12.65
CA PHE A 19 7.77 6.17 -13.00
C PHE A 19 7.12 6.23 -14.38
N ASP A 20 7.72 5.55 -15.35
CA ASP A 20 7.10 5.39 -16.66
C ASP A 20 6.05 4.26 -16.59
N PHE A 21 4.89 4.46 -17.20
CA PHE A 21 3.83 3.48 -17.26
C PHE A 21 3.19 3.47 -18.66
N ARG A 22 2.52 2.36 -18.96
CA ARG A 22 1.70 2.21 -20.16
C ARG A 22 0.28 1.86 -19.76
N ASP A 23 -0.68 2.57 -20.33
CA ASP A 23 -2.09 2.35 -20.03
C ASP A 23 -2.70 1.22 -20.90
N PRO A 24 -3.97 0.83 -20.67
CA PRO A 24 -4.64 -0.19 -21.47
C PRO A 24 -4.82 0.16 -22.95
N LEU A 25 -4.68 1.43 -23.35
CA LEU A 25 -4.74 1.90 -24.73
C LEU A 25 -3.35 1.92 -25.40
N ASN A 26 -2.31 1.44 -24.71
CA ASN A 26 -0.90 1.50 -25.08
C ASN A 26 -0.31 2.92 -25.11
N GLU A 27 -0.94 3.89 -24.47
CA GLU A 27 -0.37 5.21 -24.31
C GLU A 27 0.70 5.20 -23.21
N GLU A 28 1.84 5.84 -23.48
CA GLU A 28 2.93 5.97 -22.52
C GLU A 28 2.75 7.24 -21.68
N GLY A 29 3.04 7.14 -20.39
CA GLY A 29 2.95 8.25 -19.44
C GLY A 29 4.02 8.18 -18.37
N THR A 30 4.17 9.28 -17.63
CA THR A 30 5.10 9.38 -16.52
C THR A 30 4.39 9.88 -15.27
N GLY A 31 4.53 9.15 -14.17
CA GLY A 31 4.09 9.54 -12.83
C GLY A 31 5.25 10.05 -11.97
N THR A 32 4.94 10.93 -11.02
CA THR A 32 5.89 11.44 -10.03
C THR A 32 5.82 10.71 -8.68
N LYS A 33 4.81 9.85 -8.53
CA LYS A 33 4.49 9.13 -7.30
C LYS A 33 3.94 7.74 -7.64
N LYS A 34 4.31 6.75 -6.85
CA LYS A 34 3.81 5.37 -6.95
C LYS A 34 3.31 4.89 -5.60
N LEU A 35 2.13 4.28 -5.60
CA LEU A 35 1.55 3.64 -4.41
C LEU A 35 1.88 2.15 -4.44
N ASN A 36 2.62 1.68 -3.44
CA ASN A 36 2.93 0.26 -3.27
C ASN A 36 2.08 -0.30 -2.11
N PRO A 37 1.31 -1.38 -2.33
CA PRO A 37 0.54 -2.00 -1.26
C PRO A 37 1.46 -2.67 -0.23
N VAL A 38 1.26 -2.32 1.03
CA VAL A 38 2.09 -2.78 2.16
C VAL A 38 1.34 -3.82 2.98
N ALA A 39 0.08 -3.55 3.31
CA ALA A 39 -0.75 -4.47 4.06
C ALA A 39 -2.24 -4.20 3.86
N VAL A 40 -3.06 -5.23 4.10
CA VAL A 40 -4.51 -5.15 4.13
C VAL A 40 -4.98 -5.56 5.52
N VAL A 41 -5.80 -4.70 6.14
CA VAL A 41 -6.46 -4.93 7.42
C VAL A 41 -7.95 -5.11 7.17
N LYS A 42 -8.52 -6.19 7.71
CA LYS A 42 -9.96 -6.47 7.68
C LYS A 42 -10.40 -6.79 9.11
N ASN A 43 -11.46 -6.14 9.59
CA ASN A 43 -11.98 -6.33 10.95
C ASN A 43 -10.91 -6.15 12.06
N GLY A 44 -9.90 -5.32 11.83
CA GLY A 44 -8.78 -5.10 12.76
C GLY A 44 -7.66 -6.14 12.68
N GLU A 45 -7.75 -7.12 11.77
CA GLU A 45 -6.71 -8.14 11.57
C GLU A 45 -5.96 -7.92 10.25
N VAL A 46 -4.65 -8.15 10.27
CA VAL A 46 -3.82 -8.12 9.05
C VAL A 46 -4.01 -9.42 8.28
N ILE A 47 -4.65 -9.34 7.11
CA ILE A 47 -4.95 -10.51 6.26
C ILE A 47 -3.96 -10.71 5.12
N SER A 48 -3.22 -9.66 4.77
CA SER A 48 -2.16 -9.69 3.76
C SER A 48 -1.12 -8.64 4.10
N ALA A 49 0.16 -8.96 3.93
CA ALA A 49 1.26 -8.02 4.14
C ALA A 49 2.44 -8.36 3.23
N ASP A 50 3.15 -7.32 2.79
CA ASP A 50 4.44 -7.47 2.12
C ASP A 50 5.42 -8.20 3.06
N PRO A 51 6.08 -9.28 2.62
CA PRO A 51 7.03 -10.04 3.43
C PRO A 51 8.17 -9.22 4.03
N ARG A 52 8.52 -8.06 3.44
CA ARG A 52 9.54 -7.14 3.96
C ARG A 52 9.13 -6.49 5.28
N ILE A 53 7.82 -6.36 5.52
CA ILE A 53 7.24 -5.73 6.72
C ILE A 53 7.13 -6.72 7.87
N LEU A 54 6.78 -7.98 7.57
CA LEU A 54 6.63 -9.07 8.55
C LEU A 54 7.95 -9.46 9.26
N ARG A 55 9.10 -9.03 8.73
CA ARG A 55 10.43 -9.36 9.27
C ARG A 55 10.92 -8.43 10.38
N LYS A 56 10.24 -7.31 10.66
CA LYS A 56 10.66 -6.43 11.76
C LYS A 56 9.94 -6.86 13.05
N PRO A 57 10.68 -7.29 14.10
CA PRO A 57 10.06 -7.55 15.38
C PRO A 57 9.47 -6.24 15.91
N ILE A 58 8.18 -6.27 16.26
CA ILE A 58 7.55 -5.23 17.06
C ILE A 58 8.18 -5.36 18.45
N ASN A 59 9.20 -4.55 18.74
CA ASN A 59 9.73 -4.45 20.10
C ASN A 59 8.57 -4.02 21.01
N ARG A 60 8.18 -4.91 21.92
CA ARG A 60 7.29 -4.63 23.05
C ARG A 60 8.02 -3.83 24.11
#